data_AF-A0A6I5ZRF2-F1
#
_entry.id   AF-A0A6I5ZRF2-F1
#
_cell.length_a   1.000
_cell.length_b   1.000
_cell.length_c   1.000
_cell.angle_alpha   90.00
_cell.angle_beta   90.00
_cell.angle_gamma   90.00
#
_symmetry.space_group_name_H-M   'P 1'
#
loop_
_entity.id
_entity.type
_entity.pdbx_description
1 polymer ?
#
loop_
_entity_poly.entity_id
_entity_poly.type
_entity_poly.pdbx_seq_one_letter_code
_entity_poly.pdbx_strand_id
1 'polypeptide(L)' 'MAVEIELIRPPVISRETRISLDEYRGFRHVVRNIYTFRLSPARIKPLLDNLVEIWECTKRELERFLLFLEARKNEKQ' A
#
# COMPACT_ATOMS: atom_id res chain seq x y z
N MET A 1 -3.15 4.56 -8.64
CA MET A 1 -2.18 3.56 -8.12
C MET A 1 -2.69 2.14 -8.39
N ALA A 2 -3.95 1.84 -8.05
CA ALA A 2 -4.54 0.51 -8.25
C ALA A 2 -5.36 0.35 -9.54
N VAL A 3 -5.04 1.12 -10.58
CA VAL A 3 -5.76 1.09 -11.85
C VAL A 3 -4.73 0.85 -12.94
N GLU A 4 -5.05 -0.07 -13.84
CA GLU A 4 -4.29 -0.30 -15.06
C GLU A 4 -4.44 0.89 -16.00
N ILE A 5 -3.36 1.24 -16.67
CA ILE A 5 -3.40 2.14 -17.82
C ILE A 5 -3.04 1.30 -19.02
N GLU A 6 -4.05 0.93 -19.79
CA GLU A 6 -3.93 0.01 -20.92
C GLU A 6 -2.76 0.40 -21.84
N LEU A 7 -1.96 -0.58 -22.27
CA LEU A 7 -0.75 -0.42 -23.09
C LEU A 7 0.42 0.38 -22.44
N ILE A 8 0.17 1.10 -21.35
CA ILE A 8 1.15 1.99 -20.71
C ILE A 8 1.73 1.36 -19.44
N ARG A 9 0.91 0.88 -18.52
CA ARG A 9 1.38 0.21 -17.29
C ARG A 9 0.32 -0.64 -16.59
N PRO A 10 0.73 -1.73 -15.93
CA PRO A 10 -0.11 -2.42 -14.97
C PRO A 10 -0.37 -1.53 -13.74
N PRO A 11 -1.36 -1.89 -12.89
CA PRO A 11 -1.52 -1.27 -11.59
C PRO A 11 -0.28 -1.46 -10.72
N VAL A 12 0.04 -0.45 -9.90
CA VAL A 12 1.20 -0.47 -8.98
C VAL A 12 0.94 -1.39 -7.78
N ILE A 13 -0.30 -1.38 -7.30
CA ILE A 13 -0.81 -2.22 -6.21
C ILE A 13 -2.20 -2.70 -6.60
N SER A 14 -2.68 -3.81 -6.05
CA SER A 14 -4.05 -4.27 -6.29
C SER A 14 -5.09 -3.33 -5.65
N ARG A 15 -6.36 -3.51 -6.05
CA ARG A 15 -7.47 -2.76 -5.45
C ARG A 15 -7.63 -3.12 -3.98
N GLU A 16 -7.39 -4.38 -3.66
CA GLU A 16 -7.45 -5.00 -2.33
C GLU A 16 -6.37 -4.38 -1.43
N THR A 17 -5.10 -4.41 -1.86
CA THR A 17 -4.00 -3.75 -1.13
C THR A 17 -4.29 -2.27 -0.91
N ARG A 18 -4.84 -1.56 -1.91
CA ARG A 18 -5.20 -0.14 -1.78
C ARG A 18 -6.28 0.07 -0.70
N ILE A 19 -7.28 -0.79 -0.61
CA ILE A 19 -8.34 -0.71 0.41
C ILE A 19 -7.72 -0.96 1.78
N SER A 20 -6.92 -2.02 1.94
CA SER A 20 -6.27 -2.35 3.21
C SER A 20 -5.35 -1.24 3.72
N LEU A 21 -4.58 -0.60 2.82
CA LEU A 21 -3.70 0.52 3.17
C LEU A 21 -4.45 1.80 3.58
N ASP A 22 -5.73 1.94 3.22
CA ASP A 22 -6.49 3.16 3.51
C ASP A 22 -6.72 3.35 5.02
N GLU A 23 -6.91 2.25 5.76
CA GLU A 23 -7.02 2.26 7.21
C GLU A 23 -5.73 2.74 7.89
N TYR A 24 -4.56 2.34 7.37
CA TYR A 24 -3.26 2.81 7.85
C TYR A 24 -3.01 4.28 7.54
N ARG A 25 -3.51 4.77 6.40
CA ARG A 25 -3.48 6.21 6.09
C ARG A 25 -4.36 6.98 7.08
N GLY A 26 -5.56 6.49 7.35
CA GLY A 26 -6.46 7.03 8.38
C GLY A 26 -5.79 7.08 9.75
N PHE A 27 -5.16 5.97 10.17
CA PHE A 27 -4.40 5.90 11.42
C PHE A 27 -3.27 6.93 11.47
N ARG A 28 -2.48 7.06 10.39
CA ARG A 28 -1.44 8.09 10.30
C ARG A 28 -2.01 9.51 10.45
N HIS A 29 -3.16 9.79 9.84
CA HIS A 29 -3.83 11.08 9.98
C HIS A 29 -4.28 11.33 11.42
N VAL A 30 -4.79 10.31 12.10
CA VAL A 30 -5.18 10.38 13.52
C VAL A 30 -3.96 10.64 14.39
N VAL A 31 -2.91 9.84 14.30
CA VAL A 31 -1.68 9.98 15.11
C VAL A 31 -1.03 11.35 14.92
N ARG A 32 -1.05 11.89 13.69
CA ARG A 32 -0.40 13.17 13.38
C ARG A 32 -1.19 14.40 13.84
N ASN A 33 -2.52 14.33 13.93
CA ASN A 33 -3.37 15.50 14.18
C ASN A 33 -4.14 15.46 15.50
N ILE A 34 -4.48 14.26 15.98
CA ILE A 34 -5.22 14.07 17.24
C ILE A 34 -4.20 13.52 18.22
N TYR A 35 -3.69 14.41 19.08
CA TYR A 35 -2.79 14.08 20.20
C TYR A 35 -3.14 12.70 20.79
N THR A 36 -2.11 11.87 20.98
CA THR A 36 -2.11 10.43 21.31
C THR A 36 -3.07 9.97 22.42
N PHE A 37 -3.65 10.89 23.20
CA PHE A 37 -4.64 10.68 24.25
C PHE A 37 -6.00 10.10 23.79
N ARG A 38 -6.32 10.10 22.49
CA ARG A 38 -7.57 9.49 21.95
C ARG A 38 -7.32 8.25 21.09
N LEU A 39 -6.14 7.64 21.17
CA LEU A 39 -5.87 6.39 20.49
C LEU A 39 -6.65 5.26 21.15
N SER A 40 -7.68 4.75 20.46
CA SER A 40 -8.49 3.62 20.91
C SER A 40 -7.74 2.31 20.64
N PRO A 41 -7.42 1.49 21.66
CA PRO A 41 -6.80 0.18 21.45
C PRO A 41 -7.61 -0.73 20.52
N ALA A 42 -8.94 -0.62 20.56
CA ALA A 42 -9.84 -1.36 19.68
C ALA A 42 -9.68 -0.99 18.19
N ARG A 43 -9.21 0.22 17.88
CA ARG A 43 -8.92 0.65 16.51
C ARG A 43 -7.49 0.34 16.07
N ILE A 44 -6.55 0.23 17.03
CA ILE A 44 -5.15 -0.06 16.74
C ILE A 44 -4.91 -1.55 16.57
N LYS A 45 -5.56 -2.38 17.39
CA LYS A 45 -5.34 -3.83 17.40
C LYS A 45 -5.48 -4.46 16.01
N PRO A 46 -6.55 -4.21 15.22
CA PRO A 46 -6.66 -4.76 13.87
C PRO A 46 -5.53 -4.33 12.94
N LEU A 47 -5.04 -3.09 13.08
CA LEU A 47 -3.93 -2.59 12.27
C LEU A 47 -2.62 -3.30 12.59
N LEU A 48 -2.38 -3.63 13.87
CA LEU A 48 -1.21 -4.39 14.29
C LEU A 48 -1.29 -5.85 13.85
N ASP A 49 -2.45 -6.48 14.07
CA ASP A 49 -2.69 -7.89 13.73
C ASP A 49 -2.48 -8.14 12.22
N ASN A 50 -2.89 -7.20 11.37
CA ASN A 50 -2.77 -7.31 9.92
C ASN A 50 -1.49 -6.68 9.34
N LEU A 51 -0.64 -6.03 10.17
CA LEU A 51 0.47 -5.21 9.69
C LEU A 51 1.47 -5.99 8.82
N VAL A 52 1.88 -7.16 9.30
CA VAL A 52 2.89 -7.99 8.63
C VAL A 52 2.36 -8.47 7.28
N GLU A 53 1.13 -8.99 7.24
CA GLU A 53 0.50 -9.48 6.02
C GLU A 53 0.37 -8.38 4.97
N ILE A 54 -0.16 -7.22 5.37
CA ILE A 54 -0.39 -6.10 4.46
C ILE A 54 0.94 -5.53 3.96
N TRP A 55 1.96 -5.49 4.82
CA TRP A 55 3.31 -5.09 4.43
C TRP A 55 3.90 -6.04 3.39
N GLU A 56 3.88 -7.35 3.63
CA GLU A 56 4.42 -8.33 2.68
C GLU A 56 3.66 -8.32 1.35
N CYS A 57 2.33 -8.13 1.39
CA CYS A 57 1.54 -7.97 0.16
C CYS A 57 1.96 -6.72 -0.61
N THR A 58 2.05 -5.58 0.08
CA THR A 58 2.45 -4.30 -0.53
C THR A 58 3.85 -4.38 -1.11
N LYS A 59 4.81 -4.93 -0.37
CA LYS A 59 6.20 -5.08 -0.79
C LYS A 59 6.29 -5.92 -2.07
N ARG A 60 5.63 -7.07 -2.11
CA ARG A 60 5.61 -7.96 -3.28
C ARG A 60 5.01 -7.28 -4.51
N GLU A 61 3.95 -6.49 -4.35
CA GLU A 61 3.34 -5.75 -5.47
C GLU A 61 4.27 -4.65 -5.99
N LEU A 62 4.96 -3.93 -5.10
CA LEU A 62 5.96 -2.94 -5.49
C LEU A 62 7.14 -3.58 -6.21
N GLU A 63 7.65 -4.72 -5.74
CA GLU A 63 8.72 -5.48 -6.40
C GLU A 63 8.31 -5.91 -7.82
N ARG A 64 7.08 -6.44 -7.98
CA ARG A 64 6.54 -6.77 -9.32
C ARG A 64 6.48 -5.54 -10.23
N PHE A 65 6.05 -4.40 -9.69
CA PHE A 65 5.98 -3.17 -10.47
C PHE A 65 7.37 -2.66 -10.85
N LEU A 66 8.37 -2.78 -9.97
CA LEU A 66 9.76 -2.44 -10.27
C LEU A 66 10.33 -3.32 -11.38
N LEU A 67 10.09 -4.64 -11.35
CA LEU A 67 10.48 -5.55 -12.43
C LEU A 67 9.90 -5.14 -13.78
N PHE A 68 8.63 -4.71 -13.80
CA PHE A 68 8.00 -4.16 -15.01
C PHE A 68 8.73 -2.91 -15.52
N LEU A 69 9.14 -1.99 -14.63
CA LEU A 69 9.87 -0.78 -15.02
C LEU A 69 11.26 -1.12 -15.58
N GLU A 70 11.96 -2.07 -14.98
CA GLU A 70 13.28 -2.53 -15.44
C GLU A 70 13.19 -3.19 -16.82
N ALA A 71 12.19 -4.06 -17.05
CA ALA A 71 11.97 -4.68 -18.34
C ALA A 71 11.74 -3.63 -19.45
N ARG A 72 10.89 -2.62 -19.20
CA ARG A 72 10.63 -1.54 -20.18
C ARG A 72 11.82 -0.63 -20.42
N LYS A 73 12.72 -0.47 -19.44
CA LYS A 73 13.97 0.27 -19.64
C LYS A 73 14.87 -0.45 -20.64
N ASN A 74 14.97 -1.78 -20.51
CA ASN A 74 15.81 -2.61 -21.38
C ASN A 74 15.28 -2.72 -22.81
N GLU A 75 13.95 -2.65 -23.03
CA GLU A 75 13.33 -2.64 -24.36
C GLU A 75 13.63 -1.38 -25.19
N LYS A 76 14.01 -0.28 -24.54
CA LYS A 76 14.30 1.01 -25.19
C LYS A 76 15.79 1.26 -25.40
N GLN A 77 16.65 0.30 -25.05
CA GLN A 77 18.10 0.37 -25.13
C GLN A 77 18.59 -0.39 -26.37
#